data_AF-A0A2W4XG61-F1
#
_entry.id   AF-A0A2W4XG61-F1
#
_cell.length_a   1.000
_cell.length_b   1.000
_cell.length_c   1.000
_cell.angle_alpha   90.00
_cell.angle_beta   90.00
_cell.angle_gamma   90.00
#
_symmetry.space_group_name_H-M   'P 1'
#
loop_
_entity.id
_entity.type
_entity.pdbx_description
1 polymer ?
#
loop_
_entity_poly.entity_id
_entity_poly.type
_entity_poly.pdbx_seq_one_letter_code
_entity_poly.pdbx_strand_id
1 'polypeptide(L)'
;MKRYVWSDLSETERQRVLARPDQRCAPEVAALVAQLFNEVAEEGEAALTRWAVKLDRQAPAVLELSEDVIAAARAKLAAEDLDAIAFAVDQVRFYHEATKPKPQVIESMPGVCTRLEWRPIETCGLYVPAGSAPLVSTLIMLAEPARVAGVTQRIVVTPPGADGQP
;
A
#
# COMPACT_ATOMS: atom_id res chain seq x y z
N MET A 1 17.21 -5.30 24.40
CA MET A 1 17.74 -4.56 23.23
C MET A 1 19.26 -4.66 23.25
N LYS A 2 19.89 -5.12 22.17
CA LYS A 2 21.36 -5.26 22.10
C LYS A 2 21.97 -3.88 21.78
N ARG A 3 22.99 -3.47 22.53
CA ARG A 3 23.71 -2.20 22.33
C ARG A 3 25.08 -2.48 21.73
N TYR A 4 25.52 -1.62 20.82
CA TYR A 4 26.82 -1.69 20.17
C TYR A 4 27.52 -0.35 20.29
N VAL A 5 28.83 -0.36 20.56
CA VAL A 5 29.68 0.84 20.50
C VAL A 5 30.40 0.81 19.15
N TRP A 6 30.02 1.70 18.23
CA TRP A 6 30.44 1.63 16.82
C TRP A 6 31.96 1.65 16.62
N SER A 7 32.68 2.42 17.44
CA SER A 7 34.14 2.51 17.42
C SER A 7 34.83 1.18 17.72
N ASP A 8 34.19 0.34 18.53
CA ASP A 8 34.79 -0.88 19.08
C ASP A 8 34.54 -2.09 18.17
N LEU A 9 33.68 -1.94 17.16
CA LEU A 9 33.38 -2.98 16.19
C LEU A 9 34.44 -3.06 15.10
N SER A 10 34.83 -4.28 14.76
CA SER A 10 35.52 -4.60 13.51
C SER A 10 34.64 -4.30 12.30
N GLU A 11 35.26 -4.21 11.12
CA GLU A 11 34.54 -3.97 9.86
C GLU A 11 33.47 -5.05 9.59
N THR A 12 33.78 -6.32 9.86
CA THR A 12 32.83 -7.42 9.71
C THR A 12 31.65 -7.33 10.68
N GLU A 13 31.89 -6.86 11.91
CA GLU A 13 30.81 -6.65 12.88
C GLU A 13 29.93 -5.46 12.49
N ARG A 14 30.51 -4.37 11.97
CA ARG A 14 29.76 -3.23 11.43
C ARG A 14 28.84 -3.67 10.29
N GLN A 15 29.36 -4.43 9.34
CA GLN A 15 28.57 -4.99 8.25
C GLN A 15 27.41 -5.84 8.77
N ARG A 16 27.66 -6.70 9.77
CA ARG A 16 26.62 -7.55 10.36
C ARG A 16 25.55 -6.75 11.11
N VAL A 17 25.91 -5.69 11.82
CA VAL A 17 24.96 -4.85 12.57
C VAL A 17 24.09 -4.01 11.62
N LEU A 18 24.63 -3.64 10.46
CA LEU A 18 23.88 -2.93 9.41
C LEU A 18 23.05 -3.89 8.51
N ALA A 19 23.36 -5.19 8.52
CA ALA A 19 22.65 -6.17 7.72
C ALA A 19 21.19 -6.30 8.17
N ARG A 20 20.28 -6.38 7.18
CA ARG A 20 18.89 -6.81 7.42
C ARG A 20 18.88 -8.33 7.63
N PRO A 21 17.92 -8.89 8.37
CA PRO A 21 17.79 -10.34 8.52
C PRO A 21 17.64 -11.06 7.18
N ASP A 22 18.34 -12.18 6.99
CA ASP A 22 18.41 -12.93 5.72
C ASP A 22 17.09 -13.58 5.28
N GLN A 23 16.12 -13.73 6.19
CA GLN A 23 14.83 -14.40 5.95
C GLN A 23 13.91 -13.68 4.95
N ARG A 24 14.30 -12.54 4.37
CA ARG A 24 13.48 -11.78 3.42
C ARG A 24 13.43 -12.39 2.02
N CYS A 25 14.35 -13.30 1.67
CA CYS A 25 14.48 -13.87 0.32
C CYS A 25 14.48 -15.41 0.33
N ALA A 26 13.72 -16.02 1.23
CA ALA A 26 13.59 -17.47 1.30
C ALA A 26 12.99 -18.04 0.00
N PRO A 27 13.67 -18.95 -0.72
CA PRO A 27 13.17 -19.52 -1.97
C PRO A 27 11.81 -20.19 -1.83
N GLU A 28 11.49 -20.74 -0.65
CA GLU A 28 10.22 -21.38 -0.37
C GLU A 28 9.06 -20.37 -0.42
N VAL A 29 9.28 -19.14 0.03
CA VAL A 29 8.27 -18.06 -0.02
C VAL A 29 8.00 -17.68 -1.47
N ALA A 30 9.04 -17.53 -2.29
CA ALA A 30 8.89 -17.20 -3.71
C ALA A 30 8.11 -18.29 -4.46
N ALA A 31 8.41 -19.56 -4.19
CA ALA A 31 7.69 -20.69 -4.78
C ALA A 31 6.21 -20.71 -4.37
N LEU A 32 5.92 -20.47 -3.08
CA LEU A 32 4.56 -20.42 -2.55
C LEU A 32 3.74 -19.27 -3.17
N VAL A 33 4.34 -18.08 -3.30
CA VAL A 33 3.68 -16.93 -3.93
C VAL A 33 3.39 -17.18 -5.41
N ALA A 34 4.32 -17.81 -6.14
CA ALA A 34 4.10 -18.17 -7.54
C ALA A 34 2.94 -19.17 -7.69
N GLN A 35 2.85 -20.17 -6.81
CA GLN A 35 1.72 -21.08 -6.77
C GLN A 35 0.39 -20.34 -6.54
N LEU A 36 0.35 -19.45 -5.54
CA LEU A 36 -0.84 -18.65 -5.25
C LEU A 36 -1.29 -17.84 -6.47
N PHE A 37 -0.37 -17.17 -7.16
CA PHE A 37 -0.71 -16.41 -8.35
C PHE A 37 -1.28 -17.28 -9.47
N ASN A 38 -0.71 -18.47 -9.71
CA ASN A 38 -1.23 -19.39 -10.72
C ASN A 38 -2.65 -19.87 -10.37
N GLU A 39 -2.88 -20.29 -9.13
CA GLU A 39 -4.21 -20.75 -8.68
C GLU A 39 -5.25 -19.62 -8.78
N VAL A 40 -4.90 -18.39 -8.43
CA VAL A 40 -5.80 -17.23 -8.56
C VAL A 40 -6.06 -16.89 -10.03
N ALA A 41 -5.07 -17.02 -10.90
CA ALA A 41 -5.24 -16.78 -12.34
C ALA A 41 -6.15 -17.82 -13.00
N GLU A 42 -6.08 -19.09 -12.57
CA GLU A 42 -6.84 -20.20 -13.14
C GLU A 42 -8.26 -20.29 -12.55
N GLU A 43 -8.41 -20.06 -11.25
CA GLU A 43 -9.64 -20.35 -10.52
C GLU A 43 -10.33 -19.10 -9.93
N GLY A 44 -9.69 -17.94 -9.99
CA GLY A 44 -10.25 -16.67 -9.55
C GLY A 44 -10.66 -16.66 -8.06
N GLU A 45 -11.89 -16.25 -7.79
CA GLU A 45 -12.46 -16.09 -6.45
C GLU A 45 -12.42 -17.37 -5.60
N ALA A 46 -12.52 -18.55 -6.23
CA ALA A 46 -12.45 -19.82 -5.52
C ALA A 46 -11.07 -20.02 -4.88
N ALA A 47 -10.00 -19.70 -5.60
CA ALA A 47 -8.64 -19.75 -5.06
C ALA A 47 -8.42 -18.66 -4.00
N LEU A 48 -8.89 -17.43 -4.23
CA LEU A 48 -8.79 -16.34 -3.24
C LEU A 48 -9.42 -16.73 -1.90
N THR A 49 -10.63 -17.31 -1.93
CA THR A 49 -11.34 -17.78 -0.73
C THR A 49 -10.55 -18.85 0.00
N ARG A 50 -9.98 -19.84 -0.70
CA ARG A 50 -9.15 -20.89 -0.09
C ARG A 50 -7.88 -20.31 0.56
N TRP A 51 -7.21 -19.39 -0.11
CA TRP A 51 -6.01 -18.75 0.42
C TRP A 51 -6.31 -17.85 1.63
N ALA A 52 -7.42 -17.09 1.60
CA ALA A 52 -7.88 -16.30 2.74
C ALA A 52 -8.16 -17.19 3.96
N VAL A 53 -8.87 -18.32 3.80
CA VAL A 53 -9.06 -19.29 4.89
C VAL A 53 -7.73 -19.85 5.39
N LYS A 54 -6.78 -20.13 4.50
CA LYS A 54 -5.48 -20.71 4.89
C LYS A 54 -4.57 -19.71 5.62
N LEU A 55 -4.56 -18.45 5.20
CA LEU A 55 -3.64 -17.42 5.68
C LEU A 55 -4.27 -16.57 6.80
N ASP A 56 -5.51 -16.14 6.60
CA ASP A 56 -6.25 -15.23 7.47
C ASP A 56 -7.23 -15.97 8.39
N ARG A 57 -7.35 -17.30 8.24
CA ARG A 57 -8.29 -18.20 8.97
C ARG A 57 -9.76 -18.00 8.65
N GLN A 58 -10.07 -17.03 7.80
CA GLN A 58 -11.44 -16.64 7.51
C GLN A 58 -11.53 -16.15 6.05
N ALA A 59 -12.60 -16.54 5.37
CA ALA A 59 -12.93 -15.98 4.07
C ALA A 59 -13.62 -14.62 4.24
N PRO A 60 -13.39 -13.66 3.34
CA PRO A 60 -14.17 -12.43 3.32
C PRO A 60 -15.64 -12.74 3.04
N ALA A 61 -16.55 -12.12 3.80
CA ALA A 61 -18.00 -12.28 3.59
C ALA A 61 -18.45 -11.66 2.25
N VAL A 62 -17.75 -10.62 1.81
CA VAL A 62 -17.92 -9.94 0.53
C VAL A 62 -16.55 -9.54 -0.01
N LEU A 63 -16.35 -9.64 -1.34
CA LEU A 63 -15.11 -9.17 -1.97
C LEU A 63 -15.11 -7.66 -2.23
N GLU A 64 -16.28 -7.12 -2.58
CA GLU A 64 -16.46 -5.69 -2.86
C GLU A 64 -17.44 -5.10 -1.84
N LEU A 65 -17.05 -3.97 -1.24
CA LEU A 65 -17.86 -3.30 -0.23
C LEU A 65 -18.87 -2.39 -0.91
N SER A 66 -20.14 -2.53 -0.53
CA SER A 66 -21.18 -1.59 -0.95
C SER A 66 -21.04 -0.24 -0.22
N GLU A 67 -21.60 0.81 -0.82
CA GLU A 67 -21.65 2.13 -0.19
C GLU A 67 -22.33 2.10 1.18
N ASP A 68 -23.37 1.28 1.35
CA ASP A 68 -24.09 1.11 2.62
C ASP A 68 -23.19 0.53 3.72
N VAL A 69 -22.38 -0.49 3.39
CA VAL A 69 -21.44 -1.08 4.34
C VAL A 69 -20.39 -0.05 4.77
N ILE A 70 -19.88 0.73 3.81
CA ILE A 70 -18.92 1.81 4.08
C ILE A 70 -19.55 2.90 4.95
N ALA A 71 -20.77 3.33 4.65
CA ALA A 71 -21.49 4.33 5.42
C ALA A 71 -21.76 3.86 6.86
N ALA A 72 -22.17 2.61 7.02
CA ALA A 72 -22.40 2.00 8.33
C ALA A 72 -21.10 1.88 9.15
N ALA A 73 -19.98 1.53 8.52
CA ALA A 73 -18.67 1.49 9.18
C ALA A 73 -18.23 2.90 9.61
N ARG A 74 -18.38 3.90 8.73
CA ARG A 74 -18.06 5.31 9.04
C ARG A 74 -18.88 5.85 10.20
N ALA A 75 -20.16 5.49 10.30
CA ALA A 75 -21.05 5.93 11.37
C ALA A 75 -20.66 5.40 12.77
N LYS A 76 -19.80 4.39 12.85
CA LYS A 76 -19.29 3.85 14.12
C LYS A 76 -18.09 4.63 14.68
N LEU A 77 -17.47 5.50 13.87
CA LEU A 77 -16.29 6.26 14.28
C LEU A 77 -16.68 7.47 15.12
N ALA A 78 -15.86 7.80 16.12
CA ALA A 78 -16.03 9.03 16.88
C ALA A 78 -15.75 10.24 15.99
N ALA A 79 -16.34 11.39 16.35
CA ALA A 79 -16.13 12.63 15.60
C ALA A 79 -14.65 13.03 15.61
N GLU A 80 -13.98 12.86 16.74
CA GLU A 80 -12.56 13.18 16.91
C GLU A 80 -11.67 12.32 16.00
N ASP A 81 -12.01 11.04 15.79
CA ASP A 81 -11.28 10.15 14.88
C ASP A 81 -11.46 10.59 13.42
N LEU A 82 -12.67 10.97 13.04
CA LEU A 82 -12.98 11.48 11.70
C LEU A 82 -12.22 12.77 11.42
N ASP A 83 -12.18 13.69 12.39
CA ASP A 83 -11.45 14.95 12.28
C ASP A 83 -9.93 14.71 12.17
N ALA A 84 -9.38 13.77 12.95
CA ALA A 84 -7.96 13.41 12.86
C ALA A 84 -7.61 12.79 11.50
N ILE A 85 -8.47 11.93 10.95
CA ILE A 85 -8.30 11.34 9.63
C ILE A 85 -8.36 12.43 8.55
N ALA A 86 -9.35 13.32 8.62
CA ALA A 86 -9.51 14.42 7.67
C ALA A 86 -8.28 15.35 7.68
N PHE A 87 -7.79 15.71 8.87
CA PHE A 87 -6.57 16.50 9.01
C PHE A 87 -5.37 15.80 8.37
N ALA A 88 -5.16 14.51 8.63
CA ALA A 88 -4.05 13.76 8.04
C ALA A 88 -4.15 13.69 6.50
N VAL A 89 -5.35 13.47 5.97
CA VAL A 89 -5.63 13.48 4.52
C VAL A 89 -5.24 14.82 3.90
N ASP A 90 -5.66 15.93 4.52
CA ASP A 90 -5.39 17.26 3.99
C ASP A 90 -3.89 17.59 4.01
N GLN A 91 -3.17 17.23 5.08
CA GLN A 91 -1.73 17.46 5.18
C GLN A 91 -0.94 16.63 4.15
N VAL A 92 -1.32 15.37 3.95
CA VAL A 92 -0.66 14.50 2.95
C VAL A 92 -0.97 14.99 1.53
N ARG A 93 -2.22 15.39 1.26
CA ARG A 93 -2.60 15.97 -0.03
C ARG A 93 -1.82 17.24 -0.33
N PHE A 94 -1.80 18.18 0.62
CA PHE A 94 -1.08 19.46 0.49
C PHE A 94 0.37 19.24 0.08
N TYR A 95 1.08 18.33 0.75
CA TYR A 95 2.46 18.02 0.41
C TYR A 95 2.58 17.47 -1.03
N HIS A 96 1.78 16.46 -1.39
CA HIS A 96 1.87 15.83 -2.71
C HIS A 96 1.47 16.76 -3.84
N GLU A 97 0.52 17.67 -3.63
CA GLU A 97 0.19 18.74 -4.58
C GLU A 97 1.36 19.71 -4.76
N ALA A 98 2.00 20.13 -3.67
CA ALA A 98 3.14 21.04 -3.71
C ALA A 98 4.38 20.42 -4.40
N THR A 99 4.58 19.10 -4.25
CA THR A 99 5.69 18.37 -4.87
C THR A 99 5.37 17.79 -6.25
N LYS A 100 4.16 18.01 -6.78
CA LYS A 100 3.76 17.45 -8.07
C LYS A 100 4.69 17.96 -9.19
N PRO A 101 5.31 17.05 -9.97
CA PRO A 101 6.18 17.45 -11.08
C PRO A 101 5.42 18.28 -12.12
N LYS A 102 6.03 19.38 -12.56
CA LYS A 102 5.48 20.24 -13.61
C LYS A 102 6.03 19.82 -14.98
N PRO A 103 5.24 19.95 -16.06
CA PRO A 103 5.76 19.78 -17.41
C PRO A 103 6.93 20.71 -17.67
N GLN A 104 7.94 20.22 -18.40
CA GLN A 104 9.11 21.01 -18.76
C GLN A 104 9.24 21.05 -20.28
N VAL A 105 9.56 22.23 -20.82
CA VAL A 105 9.87 22.42 -22.25
C VAL A 105 11.33 22.83 -22.35
N ILE A 106 12.08 22.16 -23.21
CA ILE A 106 13.51 22.38 -23.40
C ILE A 106 13.76 22.59 -24.89
N GLU A 107 14.26 23.77 -25.27
CA GLU A 107 14.74 24.04 -26.62
C GLU A 107 16.26 23.79 -26.65
N SER A 108 16.69 22.77 -27.40
CA SER A 108 18.11 22.40 -27.45
C SER A 108 18.90 23.22 -28.49
N MET A 109 18.21 23.67 -29.53
CA MET A 109 18.70 24.59 -30.56
C MET A 109 17.50 25.28 -31.23
N PRO A 110 17.68 26.40 -31.94
CA PRO A 110 16.58 27.16 -32.52
C PRO A 110 15.61 26.29 -33.34
N GLY A 111 14.36 26.24 -32.91
CA GLY A 111 13.29 25.47 -33.56
C GLY A 111 13.16 24.00 -33.13
N VAL A 112 14.01 23.51 -32.22
CA VAL A 112 13.97 22.12 -31.72
C VAL A 112 13.56 22.09 -30.26
N CYS A 113 12.26 21.94 -30.02
CA CYS A 113 11.66 21.87 -28.69
C CYS A 113 11.31 20.43 -28.31
N THR A 114 11.78 20.00 -27.15
CA THR A 114 11.34 18.77 -26.48
C THR A 114 10.50 19.11 -25.25
N ARG A 115 9.62 18.19 -24.85
CA ARG A 115 8.75 18.38 -23.70
C ARG A 115 8.67 17.12 -22.86
N LEU A 116 8.92 17.27 -21.56
CA LEU A 116 8.65 16.24 -20.56
C LEU A 116 7.25 16.45 -20.00
N GLU A 117 6.43 15.41 -20.09
CA GLU A 117 5.10 15.37 -19.51
C GLU A 117 4.92 14.23 -18.52
N TRP A 118 4.05 14.48 -17.55
CA TRP A 118 3.62 13.49 -16.58
C TRP A 118 2.15 13.13 -16.88
N ARG A 119 1.86 11.84 -16.92
CA ARG A 119 0.51 11.30 -17.10
C ARG A 119 0.27 10.27 -15.99
N PRO A 120 -0.91 10.28 -15.34
CA PRO A 120 -1.24 9.26 -14.37
C PRO A 120 -1.38 7.91 -15.06
N ILE A 121 -1.09 6.84 -14.32
CA ILE A 121 -1.64 5.52 -14.63
C ILE A 121 -3.16 5.57 -14.50
N GLU A 122 -3.86 4.75 -15.28
CA GLU A 122 -5.33 4.70 -15.25
C GLU A 122 -5.84 4.04 -13.97
N THR A 123 -5.26 2.90 -13.61
CA THR A 123 -5.70 2.06 -12.50
C THR A 123 -4.55 1.74 -11.54
N CYS A 124 -4.80 1.80 -10.23
CA CYS A 124 -3.88 1.31 -9.22
C CYS A 124 -4.58 0.46 -8.14
N GLY A 125 -3.91 -0.60 -7.70
CA GLY A 125 -4.27 -1.36 -6.49
C GLY A 125 -3.48 -0.87 -5.28
N LEU A 126 -4.16 -0.63 -4.17
CA LEU A 126 -3.62 -0.12 -2.92
C LEU A 126 -3.80 -1.19 -1.84
N TYR A 127 -2.75 -1.93 -1.52
CA TYR A 127 -2.80 -2.92 -0.45
C TYR A 127 -2.58 -2.26 0.91
N VAL A 128 -3.51 -2.46 1.83
CA VAL A 128 -3.43 -2.00 3.21
C VAL A 128 -3.37 -3.25 4.09
N PRO A 129 -2.25 -3.48 4.82
CA PRO A 129 -2.17 -4.63 5.72
C PRO A 129 -3.19 -4.49 6.85
N ALA A 130 -3.83 -5.61 7.19
CA ALA A 130 -4.60 -5.76 8.42
C ALA A 130 -3.73 -6.31 9.55
N GLY A 131 -4.20 -6.22 10.79
CA GLY A 131 -3.52 -6.69 11.98
C GLY A 131 -4.32 -6.36 13.24
N SER A 132 -3.69 -6.40 14.41
CA SER A 132 -4.35 -6.03 15.68
C SER A 132 -4.78 -4.56 15.76
N ALA A 133 -4.26 -3.71 14.88
CA ALA A 133 -4.65 -2.31 14.74
C ALA A 133 -4.78 -1.93 13.26
N PRO A 134 -5.80 -1.13 12.88
CA PRO A 134 -5.98 -0.69 11.51
C PRO A 134 -4.89 0.31 11.09
N LEU A 135 -4.20 0.03 9.98
CA LEU A 135 -3.13 0.90 9.44
C LEU A 135 -3.67 1.97 8.50
N VAL A 136 -4.60 2.79 8.99
CA VAL A 136 -5.27 3.85 8.22
C VAL A 136 -4.25 4.83 7.61
N SER A 137 -3.14 5.09 8.28
CA SER A 137 -2.06 5.95 7.77
C SER A 137 -1.48 5.45 6.45
N THR A 138 -1.36 4.13 6.25
CA THR A 138 -0.86 3.55 4.99
C THR A 138 -1.84 3.84 3.85
N LEU A 139 -3.15 3.69 4.10
CA LEU A 139 -4.17 4.01 3.10
C LEU A 139 -4.08 5.48 2.67
N ILE A 140 -3.94 6.41 3.62
CA ILE A 140 -3.80 7.83 3.32
C ILE A 140 -2.55 8.09 2.46
N MET A 141 -1.41 7.51 2.86
CA MET A 141 -0.13 7.67 2.17
C MET A 141 -0.11 7.04 0.76
N LEU A 142 -1.03 6.13 0.44
CA LEU A 142 -1.18 5.54 -0.89
C LEU A 142 -2.24 6.26 -1.72
N ALA A 143 -3.40 6.55 -1.14
CA ALA A 143 -4.57 7.06 -1.84
C ALA A 143 -4.42 8.53 -2.24
N GLU A 144 -3.85 9.38 -1.37
CA GLU A 144 -3.68 10.80 -1.68
C GLU A 144 -2.70 11.06 -2.84
N PRO A 145 -1.47 10.49 -2.90
CA PRO A 145 -0.63 10.67 -4.08
C PRO A 145 -1.27 10.14 -5.37
N ALA A 146 -1.97 9.00 -5.31
CA ALA A 146 -2.71 8.49 -6.48
C ALA A 146 -3.81 9.46 -6.93
N ARG A 147 -4.52 10.08 -5.97
CA ARG A 147 -5.53 11.11 -6.24
C ARG A 147 -4.92 12.38 -6.84
N VAL A 148 -3.84 12.88 -6.26
CA VAL A 148 -3.14 14.08 -6.75
C VAL A 148 -2.54 13.86 -8.15
N ALA A 149 -2.03 12.65 -8.43
CA ALA A 149 -1.54 12.29 -9.76
C ALA A 149 -2.66 12.31 -10.81
N GLY A 150 -3.91 12.03 -10.41
CA GLY A 150 -5.07 11.95 -11.30
C GLY A 150 -5.42 10.52 -11.71
N VAL A 151 -5.03 9.51 -10.92
CA VAL A 151 -5.41 8.11 -11.15
C VAL A 151 -6.93 7.99 -10.99
N THR A 152 -7.61 7.50 -12.03
CA THR A 152 -9.07 7.47 -12.12
C THR A 152 -9.65 6.28 -11.36
N GLN A 153 -9.03 5.11 -11.47
CA GLN A 153 -9.48 3.90 -10.79
C GLN A 153 -8.50 3.50 -9.68
N ARG A 154 -8.97 3.54 -8.43
CA ARG A 154 -8.17 3.20 -7.25
C ARG A 154 -8.90 2.10 -6.49
N ILE A 155 -8.31 0.91 -6.44
CA ILE A 155 -8.87 -0.25 -5.75
C ILE A 155 -8.09 -0.44 -4.46
N VAL A 156 -8.78 -0.47 -3.32
CA VAL A 156 -8.15 -0.76 -2.03
C VAL A 156 -8.40 -2.23 -1.68
N VAL A 157 -7.34 -2.92 -1.26
CA VAL A 157 -7.43 -4.32 -0.83
C VAL A 157 -6.86 -4.42 0.58
N THR A 158 -7.63 -5.00 1.49
CA THR A 158 -7.23 -5.31 2.86
C THR A 158 -7.74 -6.71 3.21
N PRO A 159 -6.99 -7.51 3.99
CA PRO A 159 -7.52 -8.76 4.54
C PRO A 159 -8.80 -8.49 5.36
N PRO A 160 -9.73 -9.47 5.43
CA PRO A 160 -10.95 -9.31 6.21
C PRO A 160 -10.67 -9.29 7.72
N GLY A 161 -11.64 -8.79 8.49
CA GLY A 161 -11.66 -8.92 9.94
C GLY A 161 -11.75 -10.36 10.42
N ALA A 162 -11.58 -10.57 11.73
CA ALA A 162 -11.51 -11.90 12.34
C ALA A 162 -12.79 -12.76 12.16
N ASP A 163 -13.93 -12.11 11.91
CA ASP A 163 -15.24 -12.72 11.63
C ASP A 163 -15.60 -12.68 10.13
N GLY A 164 -14.67 -12.27 9.27
CA GLY A 164 -14.87 -12.18 7.82
C GLY A 164 -15.56 -10.89 7.39
N GLN A 165 -15.95 -10.04 8.34
CA GLN A 165 -16.51 -8.73 8.07
C GLN A 165 -15.39 -7.72 7.72
N PRO A 166 -15.70 -6.69 6.92
CA PRO A 166 -14.78 -5.60 6.62
C PRO A 166 -14.50 -4.69 7.83
#